data_AF-A0AAT9GQ79-F1
#
_entry.id   AF-A0AAT9GQ79-F1
#
_cell.length_a   1.000
_cell.length_b   1.000
_cell.length_c   1.000
_cell.angle_alpha   90.00
_cell.angle_beta   90.00
_cell.angle_gamma   90.00
#
_symmetry.space_group_name_H-M   'P 1'
#
loop_
_entity.id
_entity.type
_entity.pdbx_description
1 polymer ?
#
loop_
_entity_poly.entity_id
_entity_poly.type
_entity_poly.pdbx_seq_one_letter_code
_entity_poly.pdbx_strand_id
1 'polypeptide(L)'
;MEEIEVALNLVKMGKPLTALNFIKQFLKNNPSILIDSEECKNLANIVLHFPSLNDESWRYFIHIEKEDAELLIEKIKDCLKV
;
A
#
# COMPACT_ATOMS: atom_id res chain seq x y z
N MET A 1 -2.67 9.41 -8.70
CA MET A 1 -3.43 8.22 -9.17
C MET A 1 -2.49 7.23 -9.84
N GLU A 2 -1.56 7.73 -10.66
CA GLU A 2 -0.48 6.95 -11.27
C GLU A 2 0.28 6.09 -10.25
N GLU A 3 0.50 6.57 -9.03
CA GLU A 3 1.19 5.85 -7.96
C GLU A 3 0.42 4.61 -7.47
N ILE A 4 -0.92 4.71 -7.40
CA ILE A 4 -1.78 3.58 -7.06
C ILE A 4 -1.69 2.53 -8.17
N GLU A 5 -1.76 2.96 -9.42
CA GLU A 5 -1.68 2.06 -10.57
C GLU A 5 -0.34 1.34 -10.63
N VAL A 6 0.77 2.05 -10.36
CA VAL A 6 2.11 1.44 -10.23
C VAL A 6 2.12 0.38 -9.14
N ALA A 7 1.55 0.66 -7.96
CA ALA A 7 1.49 -0.31 -6.88
C ALA A 7 0.66 -1.55 -7.25
N LEU A 8 -0.50 -1.38 -7.88
CA LEU A 8 -1.32 -2.49 -8.36
C LEU A 8 -0.59 -3.32 -9.42
N ASN A 9 0.17 -2.68 -10.31
CA ASN A 9 0.99 -3.39 -11.29
C ASN A 9 2.13 -4.18 -10.62
N LEU A 10 2.75 -3.67 -9.56
CA LEU A 10 3.73 -4.42 -8.76
C LEU A 10 3.09 -5.67 -8.13
N VAL A 11 1.87 -5.57 -7.60
CA VAL A 11 1.12 -6.73 -7.10
C VAL A 11 0.89 -7.76 -8.21
N LYS A 12 0.45 -7.32 -9.40
CA LYS A 12 0.26 -8.20 -10.57
C LYS A 12 1.55 -8.90 -11.02
N MET A 13 2.70 -8.28 -10.79
CA MET A 13 4.03 -8.85 -11.06
C MET A 13 4.52 -9.81 -9.97
N GLY A 14 3.68 -10.12 -8.97
CA GLY A 14 4.07 -10.98 -7.83
C GLY A 14 5.01 -10.28 -6.86
N LYS A 15 4.91 -8.95 -6.74
CA LYS A 15 5.70 -8.13 -5.82
C LYS A 15 4.85 -7.40 -4.77
N PRO A 16 4.03 -8.11 -3.97
CA PRO A 16 3.13 -7.47 -3.00
C PRO A 16 3.86 -6.69 -1.91
N LEU A 17 5.00 -7.18 -1.40
CA LEU A 17 5.72 -6.47 -0.34
C LEU A 17 6.31 -5.15 -0.86
N THR A 18 6.85 -5.19 -2.07
CA THR A 18 7.36 -4.00 -2.76
C THR A 18 6.23 -3.01 -3.03
N ALA A 19 5.05 -3.47 -3.46
CA ALA A 19 3.89 -2.62 -3.68
C ALA A 19 3.42 -1.92 -2.40
N LEU A 20 3.32 -2.65 -1.28
CA LEU A 20 2.93 -2.06 0.01
C LEU A 20 3.97 -1.06 0.51
N ASN A 21 5.26 -1.36 0.35
CA ASN A 21 6.32 -0.41 0.70
C ASN A 21 6.27 0.84 -0.19
N PHE A 22 5.93 0.70 -1.47
CA PHE A 22 5.73 1.82 -2.39
C PHE A 22 4.57 2.73 -1.93
N ILE A 23 3.40 2.16 -1.60
CA ILE A 23 2.26 2.92 -1.06
C ILE A 23 2.63 3.59 0.26
N LYS A 24 3.35 2.90 1.14
CA LYS A 24 3.85 3.50 2.38
C LYS A 24 4.69 4.75 2.13
N GLN A 25 5.61 4.72 1.16
CA GLN A 25 6.41 5.92 0.82
C GLN A 25 5.53 7.02 0.21
N PHE A 26 4.59 6.66 -0.65
CA PHE A 26 3.64 7.61 -1.22
C PHE A 26 2.83 8.35 -0.14
N LEU A 27 2.28 7.63 0.84
CA LEU A 27 1.53 8.22 1.95
C LEU A 27 2.42 9.09 2.85
N LYS A 28 3.67 8.66 3.12
CA LYS A 28 4.63 9.47 3.89
C LYS A 28 4.96 10.80 3.21
N ASN A 29 5.10 10.77 1.89
CA ASN A 29 5.42 11.96 1.11
C ASN A 29 4.21 12.90 0.94
N ASN A 30 2.99 12.40 1.17
CA ASN A 30 1.74 13.13 0.94
C ASN A 30 0.79 13.01 2.15
N PRO A 31 1.14 13.49 3.35
CA PRO A 31 0.36 13.24 4.56
C PRO A 31 -1.06 13.85 4.54
N SER A 32 -1.32 14.84 3.68
CA SER A 32 -2.62 15.52 3.56
C SER A 32 -3.52 14.94 2.46
N ILE A 33 -3.07 13.94 1.71
CA ILE A 33 -3.76 13.43 0.52
C ILE A 33 -5.03 12.62 0.83
N LEU A 34 -5.16 12.13 2.05
CA LEU A 34 -6.27 11.27 2.45
C LEU A 34 -7.48 12.08 2.94
N ILE A 35 -8.67 11.56 2.68
CA ILE A 35 -9.94 12.06 3.21
C ILE A 35 -9.87 12.07 4.75
N ASP A 36 -10.43 13.10 5.36
CA ASP A 36 -10.46 13.24 6.82
C ASP A 36 -11.58 12.38 7.43
N SER A 37 -11.41 11.06 7.35
CA SER A 37 -12.27 10.07 8.00
C SER A 37 -11.46 9.16 8.92
N GLU A 38 -12.10 8.65 9.97
CA GLU A 38 -11.46 7.71 10.90
C GLU A 38 -11.03 6.43 10.19
N GLU A 39 -11.86 5.91 9.28
CA GLU A 39 -11.55 4.73 8.46
C GLU A 39 -10.27 4.92 7.63
N CYS A 40 -10.16 6.04 6.92
CA CYS A 40 -8.98 6.31 6.08
C CYS A 40 -7.72 6.54 6.89
N LYS A 41 -7.82 7.17 8.06
CA LYS A 41 -6.71 7.30 9.01
C LYS A 41 -6.24 5.94 9.54
N ASN A 42 -7.17 5.04 9.86
CA ASN A 42 -6.84 3.71 10.33
C ASN A 42 -6.16 2.86 9.25
N LEU A 43 -6.70 2.87 8.03
CA LEU A 43 -6.07 2.20 6.88
C LEU A 43 -4.67 2.72 6.60
N ALA A 44 -4.50 4.05 6.58
CA ALA A 44 -3.19 4.66 6.39
C ALA A 44 -2.22 4.32 7.52
N ASN A 45 -2.69 4.31 8.77
CA ASN A 45 -1.86 3.91 9.91
C ASN A 45 -1.37 2.47 9.78
N ILE A 46 -2.20 1.53 9.34
CA ILE A 46 -1.79 0.15 9.09
C ILE A 46 -0.63 0.13 8.08
N VAL A 47 -0.79 0.81 6.94
CA VAL A 47 0.24 0.83 5.89
C VAL A 47 1.52 1.55 6.36
N LEU A 48 1.39 2.67 7.08
CA LEU A 48 2.53 3.44 7.57
C LEU A 48 3.35 2.68 8.62
N HIS A 49 2.70 1.86 9.46
CA HIS A 49 3.36 1.05 10.48
C HIS A 49 3.81 -0.32 9.95
N PHE A 50 3.30 -0.78 8.81
CA PHE A 50 3.77 -1.99 8.17
C PHE A 50 5.28 -1.92 7.91
N PRO A 51 6.08 -2.95 8.24
CA PRO A 51 7.52 -2.91 8.05
C PRO A 51 7.90 -2.62 6.59
N SER A 52 8.98 -1.86 6.37
CA SER A 52 9.46 -1.59 5.01
C SER A 52 10.19 -2.81 4.47
N LEU A 53 9.44 -3.69 3.81
CA LEU A 53 9.90 -4.96 3.26
C LEU A 53 9.92 -4.92 1.73
N ASN A 54 10.61 -5.88 1.12
CA ASN A 54 10.61 -6.12 -0.31
C ASN A 54 10.60 -7.62 -0.58
N ASP A 55 10.12 -8.00 -1.76
CA ASP A 55 9.97 -9.39 -2.14
C ASP A 55 11.33 -10.08 -2.37
N GLU A 56 12.34 -9.34 -2.80
CA GLU A 56 13.69 -9.87 -3.02
C GLU A 56 14.33 -10.43 -1.73
N SER A 57 14.06 -9.81 -0.58
CA SER A 57 14.67 -10.17 0.71
C SER A 57 13.74 -10.94 1.63
N TRP A 58 12.43 -10.71 1.55
CA TRP A 58 11.48 -11.16 2.58
C TRP A 58 10.44 -12.18 2.12
N ARG A 59 10.31 -12.47 0.82
CA ARG A 59 9.26 -13.36 0.29
C ARG A 59 9.20 -14.76 0.90
N TYR A 60 10.31 -15.24 1.47
CA TYR A 60 10.40 -16.56 2.10
C TYR A 60 9.96 -16.56 3.57
N PHE A 61 9.98 -15.40 4.22
CA PHE A 61 9.67 -15.24 5.64
C PHE A 61 8.28 -14.68 5.87
N ILE A 62 7.79 -13.88 4.91
CA ILE A 62 6.52 -13.17 5.01
C ILE A 62 5.77 -13.43 3.73
N HIS A 63 4.59 -14.04 3.88
CA HIS A 63 3.67 -14.29 2.79
C HIS A 63 2.49 -13.35 2.91
N ILE A 64 2.23 -12.61 1.84
CA ILE A 64 1.03 -11.81 1.68
C ILE A 64 0.38 -12.29 0.41
N GLU A 65 -0.87 -12.73 0.52
CA GLU A 65 -1.66 -13.12 -0.64
C GLU A 65 -1.83 -11.90 -1.55
N LYS A 66 -1.74 -12.15 -2.85
CA LYS A 66 -1.83 -11.10 -3.87
C LYS A 66 -3.13 -10.30 -3.71
N GLU A 67 -4.22 -11.01 -3.46
CA GLU A 67 -5.57 -10.48 -3.31
C GLU A 67 -5.68 -9.55 -2.10
N ASP A 68 -5.02 -9.88 -0.99
CA ASP A 68 -5.00 -9.05 0.22
C ASP A 68 -4.24 -7.75 -0.01
N ALA A 69 -3.09 -7.82 -0.68
CA ALA A 69 -2.31 -6.64 -1.05
C ALA A 69 -3.09 -5.74 -2.02
N GLU A 70 -3.72 -6.32 -3.05
CA GLU A 70 -4.55 -5.60 -4.02
C GLU A 70 -5.74 -4.92 -3.34
N LEU A 71 -6.46 -5.64 -2.47
CA LEU A 71 -7.58 -5.09 -1.70
C LEU A 71 -7.14 -3.91 -0.83
N LEU A 72 -6.02 -4.02 -0.11
CA LEU A 72 -5.52 -2.95 0.73
C LEU A 72 -5.17 -1.70 -0.10
N ILE A 73 -4.55 -1.88 -1.27
CA ILE A 73 -4.19 -0.76 -2.16
C ILE A 73 -5.44 -0.09 -2.72
N GLU A 74 -6.45 -0.84 -3.16
CA GLU A 74 -7.73 -0.28 -3.62
C GLU A 74 -8.46 0.44 -2.48
N LYS A 75 -8.42 -0.07 -1.25
CA LYS A 75 -8.98 0.63 -0.08
C LYS A 75 -8.27 1.95 0.22
N ILE A 76 -6.95 2.03 0.04
CA ILE A 76 -6.21 3.29 0.16
C ILE A 76 -6.60 4.26 -0.96
N LYS A 77 -6.83 3.77 -2.18
CA LYS A 77 -7.27 4.57 -3.32
C LYS A 77 -8.65 5.21 -3.07
N ASP A 78 -9.59 4.46 -2.52
CA ASP A 78 -10.92 4.97 -2.12
C ASP A 78 -10.82 6.11 -1.09
N CYS A 79 -9.73 6.15 -0.33
CA CYS A 79 -9.45 7.14 0.69
C CYS A 79 -8.71 8.40 0.19
N LEU A 80 -8.32 8.47 -1.08
CA LEU A 80 -7.63 9.65 -1.62
C LEU A 80 -8.62 10.79 -1.86
N LYS A 81 -8.22 12.01 -1.50
CA LYS A 81 -8.91 13.24 -1.92
C LYS A 81 -8.65 13.42 -3.42
N VAL A 82 -9.61 13.00 -4.25
CA VAL A 82 -9.60 13.21 -5.70
C VAL A 82 -10.11 14.60 -6.02
#